data_AF-A0A0B6Y5B7-F1
#
_entry.id   AF-A0A0B6Y5B7-F1
#
_cell.length_a   1.000
_cell.length_b   1.000
_cell.length_c   1.000
_cell.angle_alpha   90.00
_cell.angle_beta   90.00
_cell.angle_gamma   90.00
#
_symmetry.space_group_name_H-M   'P 1'
#
loop_
_entity.id
_entity.type
_entity.pdbx_description
1 polymer ?
#
loop_
_entity_poly.entity_id
_entity_poly.type
_entity_poly.pdbx_seq_one_letter_code
_entity_poly.pdbx_strand_id
1 'polypeptide(L)'
;RSSDEGRGSITKSRAEVVSEGRLMETEPAFRHLQECLDWIDAKQRHLEETKYENDFSLVQEQLVIHRQEHEEIQAFRSHIDKCISDRTKLGSEDQKVYTQKLSKTEVAYSLLSKTSKGRLRCLESLSEF
;
A
#
# COMPACT_ATOMS: atom_id res chain seq x y z
N ARG A 1 27.02 -13.01 31.06
CA ARG A 1 25.72 -13.71 31.09
C ARG A 1 24.70 -12.69 31.62
N SER A 2 24.30 -11.74 30.78
CA SER A 2 23.16 -11.79 29.83
C SER A 2 21.81 -11.72 30.56
N SER A 3 21.09 -10.63 30.32
CA SER A 3 19.64 -10.41 30.45
C SER A 3 19.41 -9.06 29.77
N ASP A 4 19.44 -9.03 28.44
CA ASP A 4 18.35 -9.34 27.50
C ASP A 4 17.28 -8.24 27.50
N GLU A 5 17.17 -7.63 26.32
CA GLU A 5 16.50 -6.39 25.99
C GLU A 5 14.97 -6.55 25.96
N GLY A 6 14.26 -5.70 26.69
CA GLY A 6 12.82 -5.53 26.53
C GLY A 6 12.49 -4.83 25.20
N ARG A 7 12.36 -5.60 24.11
CA ARG A 7 11.66 -5.13 22.91
C ARG A 7 10.16 -5.37 23.08
N GLY A 8 9.43 -4.31 23.38
CA GLY A 8 7.97 -4.29 23.45
C GLY A 8 7.35 -4.76 22.14
N SER A 9 6.71 -5.92 22.17
CA SER A 9 5.84 -6.39 21.10
C SER A 9 4.56 -5.57 21.12
N ILE A 10 4.29 -4.82 20.05
CA ILE A 10 3.02 -4.11 19.83
C ILE A 10 1.97 -5.19 19.54
N THR A 11 1.45 -5.80 20.60
CA THR A 11 0.31 -6.71 20.51
C THR A 11 -0.95 -5.86 20.63
N LYS A 12 -1.60 -5.62 19.50
CA LYS A 12 -2.92 -4.98 19.46
C LYS A 12 -3.88 -5.80 20.32
N SER A 13 -4.57 -5.18 21.26
CA SER A 13 -5.42 -5.90 22.21
C SER A 13 -6.69 -6.40 21.52
N ARG A 14 -7.24 -7.53 21.98
CA ARG A 14 -8.45 -8.15 21.40
C ARG A 14 -9.66 -7.22 21.39
N ALA A 15 -9.73 -6.26 22.32
CA ALA A 15 -10.78 -5.24 22.35
C ALA A 15 -10.64 -4.20 21.22
N GLU A 16 -9.42 -3.80 20.87
CA GLU A 16 -9.14 -2.87 19.76
C GLU A 16 -9.45 -3.50 18.40
N VAL A 17 -9.24 -4.81 18.24
CA VAL A 17 -9.59 -5.54 17.01
C VAL A 17 -11.12 -5.62 16.83
N VAL A 18 -11.87 -5.80 17.94
CA VAL A 18 -13.34 -5.88 17.91
C VAL A 18 -13.97 -4.50 17.61
N SER A 19 -13.40 -3.40 18.12
CA SER A 19 -13.89 -2.05 17.80
C SER A 19 -13.57 -1.63 16.37
N GLU A 20 -12.40 -2.00 15.86
CA GLU A 20 -12.00 -1.74 14.47
C GLU A 20 -12.89 -2.48 13.46
N GLY A 21 -13.27 -3.73 13.76
CA GLY A 21 -14.24 -4.49 12.96
C GLY A 21 -15.61 -3.80 12.88
N ARG A 22 -16.14 -3.31 14.01
CA ARG A 22 -17.41 -2.58 14.05
C ARG A 22 -17.36 -1.28 13.23
N LEU A 23 -16.25 -0.54 13.30
CA LEU A 23 -16.10 0.71 12.54
C LEU A 23 -16.08 0.47 11.02
N MET A 24 -15.48 -0.63 10.56
CA MET A 24 -15.50 -1.02 9.14
C MET A 24 -16.90 -1.44 8.64
N GLU A 25 -17.75 -1.94 9.52
CA GLU A 25 -19.13 -2.30 9.22
C GLU A 25 -20.05 -1.07 9.14
N THR A 26 -19.86 -0.09 10.03
CA THR A 26 -20.75 1.08 10.15
C THR A 26 -20.29 2.33 9.40
N GLU A 27 -19.00 2.44 9.07
CA GLU A 27 -18.41 3.66 8.50
C GLU A 27 -17.76 3.38 7.12
N PRO A 28 -18.36 3.86 6.02
CA PRO A 28 -17.87 3.61 4.66
C PRO A 28 -16.45 4.11 4.35
N ALA A 29 -15.99 5.20 4.97
CA ALA A 29 -14.64 5.71 4.83
C ALA A 29 -13.62 4.74 5.41
N PHE A 30 -13.88 4.11 6.56
CA PHE A 30 -12.98 3.10 7.12
C PHE A 30 -12.84 1.88 6.21
N ARG A 31 -13.95 1.43 5.62
CA ARG A 31 -13.92 0.35 4.63
C ARG A 31 -13.09 0.73 3.41
N HIS A 32 -13.34 1.90 2.85
CA HIS A 32 -12.61 2.39 1.69
C HIS A 32 -11.10 2.52 1.96
N LEU A 33 -10.73 3.01 3.15
CA LEU A 33 -9.34 3.11 3.56
C LEU A 33 -8.67 1.74 3.67
N GLN A 34 -9.39 0.74 4.18
CA GLN A 34 -8.87 -0.63 4.24
C GLN A 34 -8.72 -1.25 2.85
N GLU A 35 -9.72 -1.08 1.98
CA GLU A 35 -9.64 -1.52 0.57
C GLU A 35 -8.42 -0.90 -0.14
N CYS A 36 -8.13 0.38 0.14
CA CYS A 36 -6.94 1.04 -0.39
C CYS A 36 -5.65 0.38 0.08
N LEU A 37 -5.55 0.08 1.38
CA LEU A 37 -4.38 -0.60 1.93
C LEU A 37 -4.21 -2.00 1.36
N ASP A 38 -5.29 -2.77 1.27
CA ASP A 38 -5.27 -4.15 0.74
C ASP A 38 -4.83 -4.17 -0.73
N TRP A 39 -5.30 -3.20 -1.54
CA TRP A 39 -4.86 -3.05 -2.92
C TRP A 39 -3.37 -2.71 -3.03
N ILE A 40 -2.89 -1.77 -2.20
CA ILE A 40 -1.47 -1.40 -2.16
C ILE A 40 -0.60 -2.60 -1.80
N ASP A 41 -0.96 -3.35 -0.75
CA ASP A 41 -0.21 -4.51 -0.29
C ASP A 41 -0.23 -5.66 -1.31
N ALA A 42 -1.35 -5.85 -2.02
CA ALA A 42 -1.43 -6.83 -3.11
C ALA A 42 -0.52 -6.44 -4.29
N LYS A 43 -0.54 -5.17 -4.71
CA LYS A 43 0.34 -4.68 -5.80
C LYS A 43 1.81 -4.70 -5.39
N GLN A 44 2.15 -4.34 -4.16
CA GLN A 44 3.53 -4.40 -3.67
C GLN A 44 4.08 -5.83 -3.76
N ARG A 45 3.34 -6.81 -3.23
CA ARG A 45 3.73 -8.22 -3.29
C ARG A 45 3.86 -8.70 -4.73
N HIS A 46 2.91 -8.33 -5.60
CA HIS A 46 2.99 -8.67 -7.01
C HIS A 46 4.29 -8.17 -7.66
N LEU A 47 4.67 -6.90 -7.44
CA LEU A 47 5.90 -6.34 -8.00
C LEU A 47 7.18 -6.97 -7.43
N GLU A 48 7.17 -7.36 -6.15
CA GLU A 48 8.29 -8.03 -5.48
C GLU A 48 8.47 -9.49 -5.93
N GLU A 49 7.36 -10.19 -6.20
CA GLU A 49 7.36 -11.59 -6.64
C GLU A 49 7.64 -11.73 -8.14
N THR A 50 7.33 -10.71 -8.93
CA THR A 50 7.53 -10.74 -10.39
C THR A 50 9.01 -10.65 -10.73
N LYS A 51 9.53 -11.67 -11.40
CA LYS A 51 10.93 -11.73 -11.85
C LYS A 51 11.11 -11.01 -13.19
N TYR A 52 12.36 -10.70 -13.52
CA TYR A 52 12.73 -10.25 -14.86
C TYR A 52 12.88 -11.47 -15.78
N GLU A 53 12.41 -11.35 -17.01
CA GLU A 53 12.64 -12.37 -18.05
C GLU A 53 14.05 -12.27 -18.62
N ASN A 54 14.49 -13.36 -19.24
CA ASN A 54 15.80 -13.45 -19.89
C ASN A 54 15.71 -13.40 -21.42
N ASP A 55 14.51 -13.43 -22.00
CA ASP A 55 14.29 -13.27 -23.44
C ASP A 55 13.93 -11.83 -23.75
N PHE A 56 14.59 -11.25 -24.76
CA PHE A 56 14.40 -9.85 -25.13
C PHE A 56 12.95 -9.50 -25.51
N SER A 57 12.26 -10.39 -26.22
CA SER A 57 10.86 -10.16 -26.62
C SER A 57 9.95 -10.17 -25.39
N LEU A 58 10.20 -11.09 -24.46
CA LEU A 58 9.46 -11.16 -23.20
C LEU A 58 9.77 -9.95 -22.28
N VAL A 59 11.00 -9.43 -22.28
CA VAL A 59 11.35 -8.19 -21.56
C VAL A 59 10.59 -6.99 -22.13
N GLN A 60 10.46 -6.89 -23.46
CA GLN A 60 9.64 -5.83 -24.08
C GLN A 60 8.16 -5.95 -23.71
N GLU A 61 7.60 -7.16 -23.73
CA GLU A 61 6.23 -7.40 -23.28
C GLU A 61 6.05 -7.02 -21.80
N GLN A 62 6.96 -7.45 -20.93
CA GLN A 62 6.96 -7.05 -19.52
C GLN A 62 7.04 -5.53 -19.34
N LEU A 63 7.83 -4.83 -20.16
CA LEU A 63 7.92 -3.37 -20.10
C LEU A 63 6.59 -2.70 -20.48
N VAL A 64 5.91 -3.18 -21.53
CA VAL A 64 4.60 -2.65 -21.93
C VAL A 64 3.57 -2.85 -20.82
N ILE A 65 3.48 -4.07 -20.28
CA ILE A 65 2.56 -4.39 -19.18
C ILE A 65 2.87 -3.54 -17.95
N HIS A 66 4.15 -3.47 -17.56
CA HIS A 66 4.57 -2.71 -16.37
C HIS A 66 4.35 -1.20 -16.52
N ARG A 67 4.42 -0.64 -17.73
CA ARG A 67 4.07 0.77 -17.97
C ARG A 67 2.61 1.04 -17.66
N GLN A 68 1.71 0.16 -18.11
CA GLN A 68 0.28 0.29 -17.81
C GLN A 68 0.00 0.11 -16.31
N GLU A 69 0.64 -0.85 -15.65
CA GLU A 69 0.54 -0.99 -14.19
C GLU A 69 1.11 0.21 -13.44
N HIS A 70 2.20 0.80 -13.93
CA HIS A 70 2.78 2.01 -13.33
C HIS A 70 1.80 3.19 -13.41
N GLU A 71 1.14 3.38 -14.54
CA GLU A 71 0.09 4.40 -14.71
C GLU A 71 -1.09 4.15 -13.78
N GLU A 72 -1.54 2.90 -13.64
CA GLU A 72 -2.58 2.50 -12.67
C GLU A 72 -2.17 2.88 -11.24
N ILE A 73 -0.92 2.59 -10.85
CA ILE A 73 -0.37 2.96 -9.55
C ILE A 73 -0.37 4.47 -9.35
N GLN A 74 0.07 5.27 -10.33
CA GLN A 74 0.05 6.73 -10.21
C GLN A 74 -1.38 7.28 -10.08
N ALA A 75 -2.32 6.76 -10.88
CA ALA A 75 -3.72 7.16 -10.84
C ALA A 75 -4.38 6.81 -9.51
N PHE A 76 -3.93 5.74 -8.84
CA PHE A 76 -4.46 5.31 -7.54
C PHE A 76 -4.36 6.38 -6.44
N ARG A 77 -3.47 7.37 -6.60
CA ARG A 77 -3.34 8.49 -5.67
C ARG A 77 -4.68 9.19 -5.37
N SER A 78 -5.60 9.28 -6.32
CA SER A 78 -6.90 9.92 -6.11
C SER A 78 -7.74 9.22 -5.05
N HIS A 79 -7.59 7.90 -4.86
CA HIS A 79 -8.27 7.15 -3.80
C HIS A 79 -7.72 7.51 -2.41
N ILE A 80 -6.41 7.74 -2.32
CA ILE A 80 -5.78 8.22 -1.07
C ILE A 80 -6.22 9.64 -0.76
N ASP A 81 -6.27 10.52 -1.77
CA ASP A 81 -6.73 11.91 -1.58
C ASP A 81 -8.20 11.97 -1.15
N LYS A 82 -9.05 11.05 -1.66
CA LYS A 82 -10.41 10.84 -1.15
C LYS A 82 -10.39 10.42 0.32
N CYS A 83 -9.54 9.47 0.71
CA CYS A 83 -9.42 9.06 2.12
C CYS A 83 -9.00 10.23 3.03
N ILE A 84 -8.07 11.09 2.58
CA ILE A 84 -7.66 12.31 3.29
C ILE A 84 -8.85 13.26 3.47
N SER A 85 -9.69 13.40 2.44
CA SER A 85 -10.87 14.25 2.46
C SER A 85 -11.98 13.70 3.36
N ASP A 86 -12.20 12.38 3.36
CA ASP A 86 -13.23 11.74 4.18
C ASP A 86 -12.89 11.81 5.68
N ARG A 87 -11.59 11.88 6.04
CA ARG A 87 -11.13 12.06 7.43
C ARG A 87 -11.78 13.25 8.14
N THR A 88 -12.03 14.36 7.44
CA THR A 88 -12.57 15.59 8.05
C THR A 88 -14.07 15.50 8.37
N LYS A 89 -14.74 14.48 7.83
CA LYS A 89 -16.18 14.21 8.03
C LYS A 89 -16.44 13.31 9.24
N LEU A 90 -15.39 12.72 9.82
CA LEU A 90 -15.48 11.82 10.97
C LEU A 90 -15.56 12.58 12.30
N GLY A 91 -16.18 11.95 13.30
CA GLY A 91 -16.14 12.43 14.69
C GLY A 91 -14.74 12.33 15.31
N SER A 92 -14.47 13.09 16.36
CA SER A 92 -13.12 13.28 16.92
C SER A 92 -12.40 11.99 17.35
N GLU A 93 -13.13 11.01 17.90
CA GLU A 93 -12.54 9.74 18.34
C GLU A 93 -12.22 8.83 17.14
N ASP A 94 -13.15 8.71 16.20
CA ASP A 94 -12.95 7.94 14.96
C ASP A 94 -11.85 8.55 14.09
N GLN A 95 -11.76 9.89 14.06
CA GLN A 95 -10.76 10.62 13.31
C GLN A 95 -9.33 10.28 13.76
N LYS A 96 -9.09 10.03 15.05
CA LYS A 96 -7.76 9.62 15.56
C LYS A 96 -7.35 8.26 15.00
N VAL A 97 -8.24 7.27 15.11
CA VAL A 97 -7.99 5.91 14.61
C VAL A 97 -7.82 5.91 13.10
N TYR A 98 -8.69 6.64 12.39
CA TYR A 98 -8.62 6.81 10.95
C TYR A 98 -7.31 7.45 10.52
N THR A 99 -6.85 8.50 11.22
CA THR A 99 -5.57 9.17 10.92
C THR A 99 -4.39 8.22 11.05
N GLN A 100 -4.37 7.39 12.10
CA GLN A 100 -3.31 6.41 12.28
C GLN A 100 -3.27 5.38 11.14
N LYS A 101 -4.44 4.89 10.69
CA LYS A 101 -4.53 3.99 9.53
C LYS A 101 -4.11 4.70 8.24
N LEU A 102 -4.60 5.91 8.00
CA LEU A 102 -4.31 6.69 6.81
C LEU A 102 -2.81 6.93 6.64
N SER A 103 -2.10 7.29 7.72
CA SER A 103 -0.64 7.45 7.65
C SER A 103 0.09 6.17 7.27
N LYS A 104 -0.39 4.99 7.70
CA LYS A 104 0.18 3.70 7.26
C LYS A 104 -0.06 3.49 5.76
N THR A 105 -1.27 3.75 5.29
CA THR A 105 -1.64 3.65 3.87
C THR A 105 -0.80 4.61 2.99
N GLU A 106 -0.58 5.86 3.43
CA GLU A 106 0.26 6.82 2.71
C GLU A 106 1.73 6.37 2.62
N VAL A 107 2.27 5.81 3.71
CA VAL A 107 3.63 5.25 3.71
C VAL A 107 3.74 4.03 2.78
N ALA A 108 2.77 3.11 2.84
CA ALA A 108 2.73 1.94 1.97
C ALA A 108 2.63 2.34 0.49
N TYR A 109 1.76 3.30 0.15
CA TYR A 109 1.63 3.82 -1.22
C TYR A 109 2.93 4.49 -1.71
N SER A 110 3.63 5.22 -0.84
CA SER A 110 4.92 5.83 -1.17
C SER A 110 5.99 4.78 -1.47
N LEU A 111 6.00 3.67 -0.73
CA LEU A 111 6.88 2.53 -1.01
C LEU A 111 6.54 1.89 -2.36
N LEU A 112 5.26 1.58 -2.60
CA LEU A 112 4.78 1.02 -3.88
C LEU A 112 5.16 1.88 -5.07
N SER A 113 4.94 3.20 -4.97
CA SER A 113 5.33 4.15 -6.01
C SER A 113 6.82 4.11 -6.32
N LYS A 114 7.67 4.01 -5.28
CA LYS A 114 9.13 3.90 -5.44
C LYS A 114 9.54 2.57 -6.05
N THR A 115 8.96 1.45 -5.59
CA THR A 115 9.21 0.12 -6.14
C THR A 115 8.83 0.06 -7.61
N SER A 116 7.63 0.51 -7.96
CA SER A 116 7.15 0.53 -9.34
C SER A 116 8.03 1.40 -10.26
N LYS A 117 8.45 2.58 -9.80
CA LYS A 117 9.39 3.45 -10.54
C LYS A 117 10.78 2.83 -10.68
N GLY A 118 11.25 2.11 -9.66
CA GLY A 118 12.50 1.36 -9.70
C GLY A 118 12.45 0.27 -10.76
N ARG A 119 11.41 -0.57 -10.72
CA ARG A 119 11.19 -1.64 -11.68
C ARG A 119 11.06 -1.14 -13.12
N LEU A 120 10.33 -0.04 -13.34
CA LEU A 120 10.19 0.58 -14.66
C LEU A 120 11.56 0.94 -15.24
N ARG A 121 12.40 1.64 -14.47
CA ARG A 121 13.76 1.99 -14.91
C ARG A 121 14.61 0.77 -15.23
N CYS A 122 14.50 -0.30 -14.44
CA CYS A 122 15.21 -1.55 -14.72
C CYS A 122 14.75 -2.18 -16.03
N LEU A 123 13.43 -2.28 -16.27
CA LEU A 123 12.88 -2.84 -17.51
C LEU A 123 13.27 -1.99 -18.73
N GLU A 124 13.26 -0.66 -18.60
CA GLU A 124 13.73 0.24 -19.66
C GLU A 124 15.20 0.00 -19.98
N SER A 125 16.07 -0.05 -18.97
CA SER A 125 17.49 -0.37 -19.17
C SER A 125 17.71 -1.76 -19.77
N LEU A 126 16.96 -2.78 -19.35
CA LEU A 126 17.06 -4.13 -19.92
C LEU A 126 16.58 -4.20 -21.37
N SER A 127 15.62 -3.36 -21.76
CA SER A 127 15.10 -3.30 -23.14
C SER A 127 16.03 -2.57 -24.11
N GLU A 128 17.01 -1.83 -23.61
CA GLU A 128 17.98 -1.06 -24.40
C GLU A 128 19.31 -1.81 -24.63
N PHE A 129 19.53 -2.94 -23.94
CA PHE A 129 20.73 -3.78 -24.03
C PHE A 129 20.68 -4.77 -25.19
#